data_AF-A0A316TQL4-F1
#
_entry.id   AF-A0A316TQL4-F1
#
_cell.length_a   1.000
_cell.length_b   1.000
_cell.length_c   1.000
_cell.angle_alpha   90.00
_cell.angle_beta   90.00
_cell.angle_gamma   90.00
#
_symmetry.space_group_name_H-M   'P 1'
#
loop_
_entity.id
_entity.type
_entity.pdbx_description
1 polymer ?
#
loop_
_entity_poly.entity_id
_entity_poly.type
_entity_poly.pdbx_seq_one_letter_code
_entity_poly.pdbx_strand_id
1 'polypeptide(L)'
;MKHPTERHQKLVERIRAGDRQAFEQLFQAYYSRLCVFSNSYVKSLDLSRDVVQEVYIKIWDNKENFYIRQSLKAYLYQAVRNQSLNFLQQKKQMERLEKRLKRQQEISESSRTEEFNTEELSEKVWRLVEQLPERRRTIFILYRKHGLSYAEIAEVLNIARKTVENQMGKSLKFLRENLDL
;
A
#
# COMPACT_ATOMS: atom_id res chain seq x y z
N MET A 1 12.70 28.75 7.94
CA MET A 1 11.61 27.74 7.97
C MET A 1 12.26 26.37 8.14
N LYS A 2 11.82 25.52 9.07
CA LYS A 2 12.40 24.17 9.24
C LYS A 2 11.91 23.24 8.13
N HIS A 3 12.80 22.48 7.51
CA HIS A 3 12.43 21.64 6.36
C HIS A 3 11.61 20.43 6.81
N PRO A 4 10.68 19.90 5.97
CA PRO A 4 9.86 18.74 6.33
C PRO A 4 10.69 17.52 6.78
N THR A 5 11.87 17.34 6.18
CA THR A 5 12.84 16.29 6.50
C THR A 5 13.32 16.35 7.95
N GLU A 6 13.68 17.53 8.47
CA GLU A 6 14.16 17.73 9.84
C GLU A 6 13.09 17.35 10.88
N ARG A 7 11.82 17.69 10.58
CA ARG A 7 10.70 17.35 11.46
C ARG A 7 10.45 15.84 11.53
N HIS A 8 10.58 15.14 10.41
CA HIS A 8 10.46 13.69 10.37
C HIS A 8 11.64 13.00 11.05
N GLN A 9 12.88 13.47 10.86
CA GLN A 9 14.05 12.91 11.53
C GLN A 9 13.95 13.03 13.05
N LYS A 10 13.57 14.21 13.57
CA LYS A 10 13.35 14.39 15.01
C LYS A 10 12.20 13.53 15.57
N LEU A 11 11.17 13.24 14.75
CA LEU A 11 10.09 12.32 15.14
C LEU A 11 10.61 10.88 15.27
N VAL A 12 11.43 10.43 14.31
CA VAL A 12 12.08 9.11 14.34
C VAL A 12 12.99 8.98 15.56
N GLU A 13 13.87 9.95 15.82
CA GLU A 13 14.78 9.94 16.98
C GLU A 13 14.03 9.80 18.32
N ARG A 14 12.89 10.48 18.47
CA ARG A 14 12.01 10.31 19.65
C ARG A 14 11.42 8.89 19.75
N ILE A 15 10.95 8.33 18.63
CA ILE A 15 10.42 6.95 18.59
C ILE A 15 11.52 5.94 18.96
N ARG A 16 12.76 6.12 18.46
CA ARG A 16 13.92 5.29 18.81
C ARG A 16 14.20 5.32 20.33
N ALA A 17 14.02 6.48 20.96
CA ALA A 17 14.14 6.67 22.41
C ALA A 17 12.92 6.17 23.23
N GLY A 18 11.93 5.51 22.61
CA GLY A 18 10.77 4.96 23.31
C GLY A 18 9.65 5.97 23.59
N ASP A 19 9.64 7.14 22.94
CA ASP A 19 8.60 8.14 23.09
C ASP A 19 7.27 7.68 22.45
N ARG A 20 6.34 7.24 23.31
CA ARG A 20 5.00 6.78 22.91
C ARG A 20 4.18 7.89 22.23
N GLN A 21 4.32 9.15 22.62
CA GLN A 21 3.59 10.25 21.99
C GLN A 21 4.10 10.54 20.58
N ALA A 22 5.42 10.42 20.34
CA ALA A 22 5.99 10.51 19.00
C ALA A 22 5.49 9.38 18.09
N PHE A 23 5.36 8.16 18.63
CA PHE A 23 4.83 7.02 17.90
C PHE A 23 3.32 7.15 17.62
N GLU A 24 2.53 7.64 18.58
CA GLU A 24 1.11 7.93 18.38
C GLU A 24 0.89 9.04 17.32
N GLN A 25 1.72 10.09 17.32
CA GLN A 25 1.70 11.11 16.26
C GLN A 25 1.97 10.51 14.87
N LEU A 26 2.87 9.51 14.78
CA LEU A 26 3.13 8.78 13.54
C LEU A 26 1.94 7.90 13.13
N PHE A 27 1.26 7.27 14.10
CA PHE A 27 0.08 6.47 13.86
C PHE A 27 -1.06 7.32 13.31
N GLN A 28 -1.47 8.36 14.05
CA GLN A 28 -2.59 9.24 13.68
C GLN A 28 -2.38 9.93 12.31
N ALA A 29 -1.14 10.31 11.97
CA ALA A 29 -0.84 11.00 10.72
C ALA A 29 -0.96 10.14 9.44
N TYR A 30 -0.82 8.80 9.55
CA TYR A 30 -0.71 7.92 8.38
C TYR A 30 -1.65 6.70 8.38
N TYR A 31 -2.09 6.19 9.54
CA TYR A 31 -2.81 4.91 9.67
C TYR A 31 -3.98 4.75 8.69
N SER A 32 -4.92 5.70 8.66
CA SER A 32 -6.09 5.67 7.75
C SER A 32 -5.67 5.60 6.28
N ARG A 33 -4.70 6.42 5.86
CA ARG A 33 -4.19 6.44 4.48
C ARG A 33 -3.47 5.14 4.12
N LEU A 34 -2.75 4.54 5.06
CA LEU A 34 -2.08 3.26 4.88
C LEU A 34 -3.09 2.10 4.81
N CYS A 35 -4.19 2.14 5.55
CA CYS A 35 -5.26 1.15 5.44
C CYS A 35 -5.93 1.20 4.06
N VAL A 36 -6.26 2.40 3.57
CA VAL A 36 -6.79 2.60 2.20
C VAL A 36 -5.80 2.10 1.13
N PHE A 37 -4.49 2.29 1.34
CA PHE A 37 -3.46 1.78 0.45
C PHE A 37 -3.36 0.24 0.47
N SER A 38 -3.32 -0.37 1.66
CA SER A 38 -3.30 -1.82 1.84
C SER A 38 -4.52 -2.48 1.20
N ASN A 39 -5.70 -1.85 1.30
CA ASN A 39 -6.93 -2.37 0.69
C ASN A 39 -6.85 -2.50 -0.84
N SER A 40 -5.98 -1.72 -1.50
CA SER A 40 -5.75 -1.90 -2.95
C SER A 40 -5.08 -3.24 -3.32
N TYR A 41 -4.42 -3.89 -2.35
CA TYR A 41 -3.84 -5.23 -2.47
C TYR A 41 -4.74 -6.31 -1.86
N VAL A 42 -5.12 -6.19 -0.58
CA VAL A 42 -5.77 -7.29 0.17
C VAL A 42 -7.29 -7.36 -0.01
N LYS A 43 -7.91 -6.32 -0.58
CA LYS A 43 -9.34 -6.27 -0.95
C LYS A 43 -10.31 -6.59 0.20
N SER A 44 -9.91 -6.27 1.42
CA SER A 44 -10.70 -6.33 2.64
C SER A 44 -10.21 -5.25 3.60
N LEU A 45 -11.13 -4.48 4.18
CA LEU A 45 -10.79 -3.38 5.07
C LEU A 45 -10.21 -3.89 6.40
N ASP A 46 -10.72 -5.01 6.93
CA ASP A 46 -10.24 -5.59 8.18
C ASP A 46 -8.83 -6.15 8.02
N LEU A 47 -8.60 -6.97 6.99
CA LEU A 47 -7.24 -7.45 6.66
C LEU A 47 -6.27 -6.29 6.36
N SER A 48 -6.78 -5.14 5.90
CA SER A 48 -5.97 -3.92 5.73
C SER A 48 -5.58 -3.27 7.04
N ARG A 49 -6.47 -3.27 8.04
CA ARG A 49 -6.19 -2.78 9.40
C ARG A 49 -5.13 -3.67 10.05
N ASP A 50 -5.30 -4.98 9.97
CA ASP A 50 -4.35 -5.97 10.51
C ASP A 50 -2.95 -5.83 9.89
N VAL A 51 -2.86 -5.75 8.55
CA VAL A 51 -1.60 -5.55 7.82
C VAL A 51 -0.89 -4.26 8.23
N VAL A 52 -1.63 -3.17 8.43
CA VAL A 52 -1.04 -1.89 8.86
C VAL A 52 -0.64 -1.92 10.33
N GLN A 53 -1.47 -2.51 11.20
CA GLN A 53 -1.15 -2.68 12.62
C GLN A 53 0.13 -3.50 12.81
N GLU A 54 0.28 -4.60 12.09
CA GLU A 54 1.50 -5.44 12.07
C GLU A 54 2.76 -4.65 11.65
N VAL A 55 2.64 -3.69 10.73
CA VAL A 55 3.75 -2.78 10.38
C VAL A 55 4.08 -1.84 11.54
N TYR A 56 3.09 -1.27 12.21
CA TYR A 56 3.32 -0.41 13.37
C TYR A 56 3.93 -1.18 14.55
N ILE A 57 3.47 -2.40 14.84
CA ILE A 57 4.05 -3.29 15.85
C ILE A 57 5.54 -3.53 15.54
N LYS A 58 5.88 -3.92 14.31
CA LYS A 58 7.28 -4.11 13.88
C LYS A 58 8.16 -2.87 14.03
N ILE A 59 7.61 -1.67 13.77
CA ILE A 59 8.32 -0.41 13.98
C ILE A 59 8.56 -0.14 15.47
N TRP A 60 7.60 -0.46 16.34
CA TRP A 60 7.72 -0.24 17.78
C TRP A 60 8.64 -1.24 18.48
N ASP A 61 8.53 -2.51 18.14
CA ASP A 61 9.36 -3.58 18.71
C ASP A 61 10.81 -3.39 18.28
N ASN A 62 11.05 -3.09 17.00
CA ASN A 62 12.38 -2.82 16.46
C ASN A 62 12.76 -1.33 16.42
N LYS A 63 12.16 -0.51 17.31
CA LYS A 63 12.31 0.97 17.32
C LYS A 63 13.76 1.44 17.41
N GLU A 64 14.65 0.73 18.10
CA GLU A 64 16.05 1.13 18.24
C GLU A 64 16.78 1.16 16.87
N ASN A 65 16.41 0.23 15.99
CA ASN A 65 16.89 0.11 14.62
C ASN A 65 16.00 0.82 13.59
N PHE A 66 14.99 1.59 14.02
CA PHE A 66 14.13 2.37 13.13
C PHE A 66 14.91 3.54 12.52
N TYR A 67 15.63 3.24 11.45
CA TYR A 67 16.42 4.20 10.67
C TYR A 67 15.85 4.35 9.27
N ILE A 68 15.78 5.58 8.77
CA ILE A 68 15.17 5.89 7.48
C ILE A 68 16.21 6.47 6.54
N ARG A 69 16.57 5.71 5.51
CA ARG A 69 17.49 6.12 4.43
C ARG A 69 16.83 7.03 3.39
N GLN A 70 15.50 7.09 3.38
CA GLN A 70 14.65 7.78 2.40
C GLN A 70 13.61 8.65 3.12
N SER A 71 12.52 9.07 2.47
CA SER A 71 11.45 9.78 3.20
C SER A 71 10.71 8.84 4.17
N LEU A 72 10.32 9.36 5.35
CA LEU A 72 9.47 8.64 6.33
C LEU A 72 8.18 8.11 5.67
N LYS A 73 7.61 8.91 4.77
CA LYS A 73 6.44 8.54 3.97
C LYS A 73 6.76 7.34 3.08
N ALA A 74 7.81 7.40 2.27
CA ALA A 74 8.19 6.31 1.38
C ALA A 74 8.45 5.01 2.16
N TYR A 75 9.14 5.09 3.31
CA TYR A 75 9.34 3.93 4.19
C TYR A 75 8.02 3.26 4.62
N LEU A 76 7.04 4.04 5.12
CA LEU A 76 5.76 3.48 5.58
C LEU A 76 4.97 2.82 4.45
N TYR A 77 4.87 3.47 3.28
CA TYR A 77 4.17 2.89 2.12
C TYR A 77 4.88 1.62 1.60
N GLN A 78 6.21 1.59 1.63
CA GLN A 78 6.99 0.41 1.25
C GLN A 78 6.79 -0.75 2.24
N ALA A 79 6.82 -0.47 3.55
CA ALA A 79 6.58 -1.46 4.60
C ALA A 79 5.18 -2.07 4.50
N VAL A 80 4.14 -1.24 4.35
CA VAL A 80 2.74 -1.69 4.19
C VAL A 80 2.54 -2.46 2.89
N ARG A 81 3.14 -2.03 1.78
CA ARG A 81 3.12 -2.81 0.52
C ARG A 81 3.74 -4.20 0.73
N ASN A 82 4.92 -4.27 1.35
CA ASN A 82 5.62 -5.54 1.56
C ASN A 82 4.83 -6.46 2.50
N GLN A 83 4.27 -5.93 3.59
CA GLN A 83 3.42 -6.71 4.50
C GLN A 83 2.11 -7.18 3.83
N SER A 84 1.49 -6.36 2.96
CA SER A 84 0.32 -6.75 2.16
C SER A 84 0.64 -7.93 1.22
N LEU A 85 1.79 -7.88 0.53
CA LEU A 85 2.23 -8.94 -0.37
C LEU A 85 2.60 -10.22 0.37
N ASN A 86 3.27 -10.11 1.52
CA ASN A 86 3.59 -11.24 2.39
C ASN A 86 2.32 -11.94 2.88
N PHE A 87 1.32 -11.16 3.34
CA PHE A 87 0.02 -11.68 3.75
C PHE A 87 -0.68 -12.44 2.61
N LEU A 88 -0.73 -11.86 1.40
CA LEU A 88 -1.32 -12.53 0.24
C LEU A 88 -0.57 -13.81 -0.17
N GLN A 89 0.76 -13.82 -0.03
CA GLN A 89 1.58 -15.01 -0.28
C GLN A 89 1.28 -16.12 0.75
N GLN A 90 1.17 -15.78 2.03
CA GLN A 90 0.80 -16.71 3.11
C GLN A 90 -0.62 -17.26 2.90
N LYS A 91 -1.61 -16.38 2.65
CA LYS A 91 -2.99 -16.79 2.34
C LYS A 91 -3.04 -17.78 1.17
N LYS A 92 -2.32 -17.50 0.08
CA LYS A 92 -2.22 -18.40 -1.08
C LYS A 92 -1.52 -19.72 -0.78
N GLN A 93 -0.59 -19.76 0.18
CA GLN A 93 0.01 -21.01 0.66
C GLN A 93 -0.98 -21.82 1.51
N MET A 94 -1.73 -21.18 2.40
CA MET A 94 -2.80 -21.82 3.18
C MET A 94 -3.90 -22.39 2.28
N GLU A 95 -4.43 -21.61 1.34
CA GLU A 95 -5.41 -22.07 0.34
C GLU A 95 -4.90 -23.26 -0.48
N ARG A 96 -3.59 -23.35 -0.75
CA ARG A 96 -2.98 -24.50 -1.46
C ARG A 96 -2.87 -25.74 -0.57
N LEU A 97 -2.60 -25.57 0.73
CA LEU A 97 -2.58 -26.66 1.69
C LEU A 97 -4.00 -27.19 1.91
N GLU A 98 -4.97 -26.31 2.14
CA GLU A 98 -6.40 -26.64 2.22
C GLU A 98 -6.88 -27.35 0.96
N LYS A 99 -6.53 -26.86 -0.24
CA LYS A 99 -6.88 -27.54 -1.51
C LYS A 99 -6.19 -28.91 -1.67
N ARG A 100 -4.99 -29.12 -1.11
CA ARG A 100 -4.35 -30.46 -1.10
C ARG A 100 -5.07 -31.42 -0.16
N LEU A 101 -5.49 -30.95 1.02
CA LEU A 101 -6.26 -31.75 1.99
C LEU A 101 -7.67 -32.06 1.44
N LYS A 102 -8.39 -31.06 0.92
CA LYS A 102 -9.71 -31.25 0.30
C LYS A 102 -9.67 -32.14 -0.96
N ARG A 103 -8.61 -32.07 -1.78
CA ARG A 103 -8.42 -32.95 -2.94
C ARG A 103 -8.08 -34.40 -2.57
N GLN A 104 -7.70 -34.68 -1.32
CA GLN A 104 -7.68 -36.06 -0.80
C GLN A 104 -9.06 -36.54 -0.34
N GLN A 105 -10.06 -35.67 -0.27
CA GLN A 105 -11.40 -36.01 0.23
C GLN A 105 -12.45 -36.07 -0.88
N GLU A 106 -12.56 -35.10 -1.80
CA GLU A 106 -13.58 -35.19 -2.87
C GLU A 106 -13.34 -34.30 -4.11
N ILE A 107 -14.13 -34.55 -5.16
CA ILE A 107 -14.18 -33.88 -6.47
C ILE A 107 -15.30 -32.80 -6.45
N SER A 108 -15.19 -31.76 -7.29
CA SER A 108 -15.99 -30.51 -7.26
C SER A 108 -15.51 -29.53 -6.15
N GLU A 109 -15.60 -28.20 -6.26
CA GLU A 109 -16.34 -27.35 -7.19
C GLU A 109 -15.58 -26.02 -7.42
N SER A 110 -15.99 -25.21 -8.41
CA SER A 110 -15.36 -23.90 -8.73
C SER A 110 -16.24 -22.74 -8.29
N SER A 111 -15.66 -21.69 -7.68
CA SER A 111 -16.37 -20.44 -7.36
C SER A 111 -15.55 -19.18 -7.67
N ARG A 112 -16.27 -18.11 -8.00
CA ARG A 112 -15.78 -16.86 -8.62
C ARG A 112 -15.45 -15.75 -7.62
N THR A 113 -14.83 -14.72 -8.18
CA THR A 113 -14.68 -13.34 -7.70
C THR A 113 -15.94 -12.73 -7.09
N GLU A 114 -15.76 -11.75 -6.19
CA GLU A 114 -16.77 -10.72 -5.87
C GLU A 114 -16.23 -9.29 -6.09
N GLU A 115 -17.16 -8.35 -6.27
CA GLU A 115 -16.98 -7.00 -6.78
C GLU A 115 -17.17 -5.92 -5.68
N PHE A 116 -16.97 -4.62 -6.01
CA PHE A 116 -17.24 -3.51 -5.08
C PHE A 116 -17.87 -2.28 -5.78
N ASN A 117 -18.76 -1.58 -5.03
CA ASN A 117 -19.58 -0.41 -5.40
C ASN A 117 -19.55 0.66 -4.26
N THR A 118 -19.91 1.95 -4.41
CA THR A 118 -19.94 2.91 -5.54
C THR A 118 -19.91 4.35 -4.97
N GLU A 119 -19.40 5.34 -5.73
CA GLU A 119 -19.42 6.80 -5.47
C GLU A 119 -19.26 7.57 -6.81
N GLU A 120 -20.34 8.19 -7.30
CA GLU A 120 -20.80 8.04 -8.70
C GLU A 120 -20.05 8.82 -9.80
N LEU A 121 -19.15 9.76 -9.46
CA LEU A 121 -18.22 10.36 -10.44
C LEU A 121 -16.78 9.89 -10.23
N SER A 122 -16.44 9.44 -9.02
CA SER A 122 -15.09 9.02 -8.68
C SER A 122 -14.80 7.61 -9.22
N GLU A 123 -15.76 6.69 -9.19
CA GLU A 123 -15.50 5.29 -9.59
C GLU A 123 -15.74 4.93 -11.05
N LYS A 124 -16.18 5.83 -11.92
CA LYS A 124 -15.83 5.70 -13.36
C LYS A 124 -14.31 5.73 -13.52
N VAL A 125 -13.64 6.72 -12.90
CA VAL A 125 -12.17 6.80 -12.87
C VAL A 125 -11.58 5.60 -12.12
N TRP A 126 -12.10 5.25 -10.93
CA TRP A 126 -11.53 4.12 -10.17
C TRP A 126 -11.73 2.76 -10.85
N ARG A 127 -12.87 2.46 -11.45
CA ARG A 127 -13.09 1.21 -12.23
C ARG A 127 -12.08 1.10 -13.38
N LEU A 128 -11.81 2.18 -14.11
CA LEU A 128 -10.74 2.22 -15.12
C LEU A 128 -9.35 2.05 -14.50
N VAL A 129 -9.06 2.67 -13.35
CA VAL A 129 -7.81 2.47 -12.62
C VAL A 129 -7.65 1.01 -12.16
N GLU A 130 -8.73 0.29 -11.88
CA GLU A 130 -8.66 -1.14 -11.51
C GLU A 130 -8.28 -2.05 -12.68
N GLN A 131 -8.66 -1.67 -13.92
CA GLN A 131 -8.27 -2.34 -15.16
C GLN A 131 -6.79 -2.10 -15.54
N LEU A 132 -6.13 -1.09 -14.96
CA LEU A 132 -4.71 -0.86 -15.20
C LEU A 132 -3.86 -2.04 -14.67
N PRO A 133 -2.79 -2.45 -15.39
CA PRO A 133 -1.83 -3.42 -14.88
C PRO A 133 -1.30 -3.03 -13.49
N GLU A 134 -1.18 -4.00 -12.59
CA GLU A 134 -0.99 -3.79 -11.14
C GLU A 134 0.04 -2.70 -10.79
N ARG A 135 1.25 -2.76 -11.37
CA ARG A 135 2.30 -1.76 -11.14
C ARG A 135 1.88 -0.34 -11.54
N ARG A 136 1.12 -0.18 -12.64
CA ARG A 136 0.65 1.11 -13.14
C ARG A 136 -0.47 1.67 -12.26
N ARG A 137 -1.39 0.80 -11.83
CA ARG A 137 -2.44 1.08 -10.84
C ARG A 137 -1.83 1.55 -9.51
N THR A 138 -0.82 0.84 -8.98
CA THR A 138 -0.10 1.23 -7.76
C THR A 138 0.53 2.62 -7.88
N ILE A 139 1.23 2.91 -8.98
CA ILE A 139 1.84 4.23 -9.23
C ILE A 139 0.77 5.34 -9.22
N PHE A 140 -0.36 5.12 -9.91
CA PHE A 140 -1.45 6.09 -9.95
C PHE A 140 -2.08 6.32 -8.57
N ILE A 141 -2.33 5.26 -7.79
CA ILE A 141 -2.87 5.34 -6.43
C ILE A 141 -1.93 6.14 -5.50
N LEU A 142 -0.63 5.80 -5.48
CA LEU A 142 0.37 6.48 -4.65
C LEU A 142 0.46 7.98 -4.95
N TYR A 143 0.37 8.36 -6.22
CA TYR A 143 0.33 9.77 -6.61
C TYR A 143 -1.01 10.43 -6.25
N ARG A 144 -2.14 9.88 -6.70
CA ARG A 144 -3.44 10.56 -6.68
C ARG A 144 -4.17 10.50 -5.33
N LYS A 145 -4.15 9.37 -4.62
CA LYS A 145 -4.78 9.25 -3.28
C LYS A 145 -3.83 9.63 -2.15
N HIS A 146 -2.54 9.34 -2.30
CA HIS A 146 -1.58 9.47 -1.20
C HIS A 146 -0.61 10.66 -1.36
N GLY A 147 -0.63 11.34 -2.52
CA GLY A 147 0.15 12.54 -2.77
C GLY A 147 1.67 12.32 -2.70
N LEU A 148 2.17 11.14 -3.06
CA LEU A 148 3.62 10.90 -3.16
C LEU A 148 4.14 11.55 -4.46
N SER A 149 5.30 12.20 -4.37
CA SER A 149 6.05 12.64 -5.54
C SER A 149 6.59 11.46 -6.35
N TYR A 150 6.95 11.67 -7.62
CA TYR A 150 7.52 10.59 -8.44
C TYR A 150 8.86 10.06 -7.90
N ALA A 151 9.58 10.84 -7.10
CA ALA A 151 10.79 10.39 -6.39
C ALA A 151 10.42 9.42 -5.24
N GLU A 152 9.47 9.78 -4.38
CA GLU A 152 9.01 8.90 -3.30
C GLU A 152 8.33 7.62 -3.85
N ILE A 153 7.63 7.68 -4.99
CA ILE A 153 7.08 6.49 -5.65
C ILE A 153 8.17 5.58 -6.20
N ALA A 154 9.25 6.16 -6.74
CA ALA A 154 10.43 5.43 -7.21
C ALA A 154 11.12 4.68 -6.05
N GLU A 155 11.25 5.32 -4.88
CA GLU A 155 11.72 4.73 -3.63
C GLU A 155 10.81 3.56 -3.17
N VAL A 156 9.49 3.81 -3.01
CA VAL A 156 8.50 2.81 -2.55
C VAL A 156 8.51 1.54 -3.41
N LEU A 157 8.68 1.69 -4.72
CA LEU A 157 8.60 0.60 -5.68
C LEU A 157 9.97 0.05 -6.11
N ASN A 158 11.07 0.65 -5.64
CA ASN A 158 12.45 0.37 -6.03
C ASN A 158 12.64 0.32 -7.57
N ILE A 159 12.24 1.41 -8.25
CA ILE A 159 12.37 1.58 -9.71
C ILE A 159 12.91 2.97 -10.04
N ALA A 160 13.48 3.15 -11.23
CA ALA A 160 13.92 4.48 -11.67
C ALA A 160 12.75 5.49 -11.73
N ARG A 161 12.98 6.74 -11.32
CA ARG A 161 12.02 7.85 -11.47
C ARG A 161 11.48 7.98 -12.90
N LYS A 162 12.32 7.77 -13.92
CA LYS A 162 11.88 7.77 -15.33
C LYS A 162 10.85 6.68 -15.64
N THR A 163 10.94 5.52 -14.98
CA THR A 163 9.93 4.47 -15.07
C THR A 163 8.61 4.92 -14.45
N VAL A 164 8.63 5.64 -13.31
CA VAL A 164 7.43 6.23 -12.70
C VAL A 164 6.77 7.23 -13.66
N GLU A 165 7.54 8.17 -14.22
CA GLU A 165 7.07 9.15 -15.21
C GLU A 165 6.42 8.48 -16.42
N ASN A 166 7.11 7.50 -17.02
CA ASN A 166 6.63 6.77 -18.20
C ASN A 166 5.35 5.97 -17.92
N GLN A 167 5.26 5.33 -16.74
CA GLN A 167 4.06 4.59 -16.35
C GLN A 167 2.91 5.54 -16.00
N MET A 168 3.16 6.70 -15.39
CA MET A 168 2.12 7.71 -15.12
C MET A 168 1.55 8.29 -16.42
N GLY A 169 2.41 8.63 -17.39
CA GLY A 169 1.97 9.07 -18.71
C GLY A 169 1.08 8.02 -19.40
N LYS A 170 1.45 6.74 -19.31
CA LYS A 170 0.63 5.61 -19.80
C LYS A 170 -0.67 5.40 -19.01
N SER A 171 -0.72 5.73 -17.72
CA SER A 171 -1.96 5.71 -16.93
C SER A 171 -2.91 6.83 -17.36
N LEU A 172 -2.39 8.06 -17.44
CA LEU A 172 -3.19 9.23 -17.82
C LEU A 172 -3.69 9.14 -19.26
N LYS A 173 -2.89 8.60 -20.17
CA LYS A 173 -3.32 8.29 -21.55
C LYS A 173 -4.47 7.28 -21.55
N PHE A 174 -4.30 6.12 -20.92
CA PHE A 174 -5.35 5.09 -20.82
C PHE A 174 -6.64 5.65 -20.22
N LEU A 175 -6.54 6.41 -19.12
CA LEU A 175 -7.72 7.01 -18.50
C LEU A 175 -8.44 7.95 -19.46
N ARG A 176 -7.73 8.89 -20.11
CA ARG A 176 -8.34 9.80 -21.11
C ARG A 176 -9.02 9.06 -22.26
N GLU A 177 -8.40 8.02 -22.79
CA GLU A 177 -8.94 7.22 -23.91
C GLU A 177 -10.19 6.41 -23.55
N ASN A 178 -10.53 6.28 -22.27
CA ASN A 178 -11.67 5.47 -21.79
C ASN A 178 -12.65 6.29 -20.91
N LEU A 179 -12.52 7.63 -20.87
CA LEU A 179 -13.34 8.52 -20.04
C LEU A 179 -14.26 9.46 -20.83
N ASP A 180 -14.44 9.23 -22.14
CA ASP A 180 -15.33 9.95 -23.07
C ASP A 180 -15.48 11.45 -22.76
N LEU A 181 -14.47 12.22 -23.20
CA LEU A 181 -14.47 13.69 -23.31
C LEU A 181 -14.06 14.09 -24.73
#